data_AF-A0A8J1KXV1-F1
#
_entry.id   AF-A0A8J1KXV1-F1
#
_cell.length_a   1.000
_cell.length_b   1.000
_cell.length_c   1.000
_cell.angle_alpha   90.00
_cell.angle_beta   90.00
_cell.angle_gamma   90.00
#
_symmetry.space_group_name_H-M   'P 1'
#
loop_
_entity.id
_entity.type
_entity.pdbx_description
1 polymer ?
#
loop_
_entity_poly.entity_id
_entity_poly.type
_entity_poly.pdbx_seq_one_letter_code
_entity_poly.pdbx_strand_id
1 'polypeptide(L)'
;MDTFLKRKNADSELDPDEGPSMSGGQKKAKTVTSSKVSGTRQYNESYLSFGFTFTGDATTPIPLCLVCGEKLSNSAMVPSKLKRHLQTKHPSLQNKNVEYFVRLREHTEKQATFMRKTAKVNERALKASYHVAELVAKSKKAHTVAEQLILPACKAIVNEMLGPEAAKEIAKIPLSDNTISRRIDEMSADIESLVLDKIRISNKFALQLDESTDISGHAQLLANVRFVDGDAIRENFLFCKVLPEKTTGEEIFRVTSEYLEKGGLKWENCTSVCTDGAAAMVGRTKGFVSRVKEKNPDVIITHCFLHREALVAKTLPADLVPVLDNVVRMVRWLSRGKVLARVYELREELKVFLTNEGSDYAKLLASDEWCARLAYLADIFHHLNELNTRMQGRNENLLTSTDKINGFRSKVQLWQQHVESGNLEMFPLTDKWKDVNTTVLCELIAKHLKTLQEKMSFYFSSASTECLDWVRDPFSSASAVGKDMTLQEQEELTELRQDRGLKLNFADLPLDSFWLAAVKEFPMLANKAILTLLPFSTTYLCEVSFSSLTAVKSKNRERLRAVEEDLRVCLSSIPARISALCSSKQAQGSH
;
A
#
# COMPACT_ATOMS: atom_id res chain seq x y z
N MET A 1 -11.46 7.77 -12.71
CA MET A 1 -11.59 9.20 -13.08
C MET A 1 -10.79 10.15 -12.17
N ASP A 2 -10.54 9.86 -10.88
CA ASP A 2 -9.67 10.72 -10.05
C ASP A 2 -8.20 10.79 -10.56
N THR A 3 -7.79 9.82 -11.37
CA THR A 3 -6.51 9.81 -12.11
C THR A 3 -6.46 10.74 -13.33
N PHE A 4 -7.58 11.33 -13.76
CA PHE A 4 -7.65 12.12 -15.01
C PHE A 4 -7.50 13.63 -14.81
N LEU A 5 -7.39 14.11 -13.55
CA LEU A 5 -7.47 15.54 -13.23
C LEU A 5 -6.20 16.17 -12.60
N LYS A 6 -5.02 15.55 -12.70
CA LYS A 6 -3.77 16.23 -12.32
C LYS A 6 -3.28 17.15 -13.43
N ARG A 7 -3.23 18.45 -13.12
CA ARG A 7 -2.94 19.60 -13.98
C ARG A 7 -1.52 19.63 -14.55
N LYS A 8 -1.44 20.09 -15.80
CA LYS A 8 -0.31 20.77 -16.45
C LYS A 8 0.07 22.05 -15.69
N ASN A 9 1.34 22.24 -15.41
CA ASN A 9 2.04 23.53 -15.28
C ASN A 9 3.46 23.25 -15.83
N ALA A 10 3.77 23.67 -17.05
CA ALA A 10 4.36 24.96 -17.44
C ALA A 10 5.90 24.91 -17.39
N ASP A 11 6.44 24.86 -18.59
CA ASP A 11 7.79 25.10 -19.11
C ASP A 11 8.87 25.68 -18.18
N SER A 12 10.04 25.05 -18.24
CA SER A 12 11.31 25.78 -18.38
C SER A 12 12.32 24.88 -19.10
N GLU A 13 12.61 25.26 -20.34
CA GLU A 13 13.84 24.89 -21.05
C GLU A 13 15.06 25.17 -20.17
N LEU A 14 16.12 24.37 -20.32
CA LEU A 14 17.51 24.83 -20.45
C LEU A 14 18.43 23.62 -20.64
N ASP A 15 19.10 23.63 -21.79
CA ASP A 15 20.23 22.77 -22.16
C ASP A 15 21.52 23.13 -21.36
N PRO A 16 22.55 22.28 -21.42
CA PRO A 16 23.71 22.31 -20.53
C PRO A 16 24.85 23.19 -21.11
N ASP A 17 25.75 23.67 -20.24
CA ASP A 17 27.20 23.38 -20.24
C ASP A 17 28.00 24.41 -19.41
N GLU A 18 29.24 24.04 -19.08
CA GLU A 18 30.39 24.86 -18.64
C GLU A 18 30.58 25.20 -17.14
N GLY A 19 31.50 24.47 -16.50
CA GLY A 19 32.50 25.09 -15.61
C GLY A 19 33.62 25.76 -16.45
N PRO A 20 34.60 26.50 -15.89
CA PRO A 20 35.36 26.10 -14.69
C PRO A 20 35.94 27.24 -13.80
N SER A 21 36.72 26.81 -12.79
CA SER A 21 37.94 27.46 -12.23
C SER A 21 37.87 28.28 -10.90
N MET A 22 38.30 27.59 -9.84
CA MET A 22 39.47 27.85 -8.97
C MET A 22 39.95 29.30 -8.69
N SER A 23 39.88 29.69 -7.42
CA SER A 23 41.00 30.26 -6.61
C SER A 23 40.50 30.28 -5.14
N GLY A 24 41.26 30.07 -4.06
CA GLY A 24 42.68 29.98 -3.78
C GLY A 24 42.83 30.48 -2.33
N GLY A 25 43.28 29.63 -1.39
CA GLY A 25 43.38 30.05 0.01
C GLY A 25 43.82 28.96 1.00
N GLN A 26 45.08 28.53 0.90
CA GLN A 26 45.74 27.67 1.88
C GLN A 26 45.96 28.40 3.22
N LYS A 27 45.60 27.77 4.35
CA LYS A 27 46.30 27.96 5.64
C LYS A 27 46.50 26.63 6.38
N LYS A 28 47.75 26.19 6.29
CA LYS A 28 48.61 25.41 7.22
C LYS A 28 47.97 24.44 8.23
N ALA A 29 48.40 23.19 8.07
CA ALA A 29 48.27 22.06 8.98
C ALA A 29 48.95 22.28 10.35
N LYS A 30 48.31 21.73 11.39
CA LYS A 30 48.92 21.24 12.63
C LYS A 30 48.18 19.96 13.07
N THR A 31 48.79 18.82 12.77
CA THR A 31 48.60 17.51 13.42
C THR A 31 49.42 17.55 14.73
N VAL A 32 49.15 16.93 15.89
CA VAL A 32 48.27 15.86 16.41
C VAL A 32 48.06 16.18 17.91
N THR A 33 46.89 15.88 18.51
CA THR A 33 46.80 15.30 19.87
C THR A 33 45.40 14.70 20.10
N SER A 34 45.33 13.36 19.99
CA SER A 34 44.33 12.43 20.53
C SER A 34 42.88 12.91 20.73
N SER A 35 41.98 12.49 19.84
CA SER A 35 40.56 12.34 20.15
C SER A 35 40.38 11.23 21.20
N LYS A 36 39.98 11.62 22.42
CA LYS A 36 39.50 10.65 23.41
C LYS A 36 38.20 10.05 22.89
N VAL A 37 38.24 8.77 22.55
CA VAL A 37 37.08 7.88 22.42
C VAL A 37 36.19 8.08 23.67
N SER A 38 35.00 8.64 23.52
CA SER A 38 34.03 8.69 24.62
C SER A 38 33.38 7.33 24.76
N GLY A 39 34.05 6.42 25.48
CA GLY A 39 33.43 5.18 25.93
C GLY A 39 32.20 5.49 26.78
N THR A 40 31.08 4.80 26.50
CA THR A 40 29.88 4.85 27.32
C THR A 40 30.22 4.51 28.76
N ARG A 41 29.89 5.38 29.71
CA ARG A 41 30.22 5.18 31.12
C ARG A 41 29.34 4.09 31.71
N GLN A 42 29.95 3.16 32.42
CA GLN A 42 29.27 2.06 33.09
C GLN A 42 28.83 2.46 34.50
N TYR A 43 27.72 1.87 34.95
CA TYR A 43 27.21 2.09 36.29
C TYR A 43 28.11 1.40 37.34
N ASN A 44 28.25 2.03 38.51
CA ASN A 44 28.97 1.48 39.65
C ASN A 44 28.08 1.53 40.89
N GLU A 45 28.02 0.44 41.66
CA GLU A 45 27.19 0.35 42.88
C GLU A 45 27.51 1.43 43.93
N SER A 46 28.74 1.96 43.95
CA SER A 46 29.08 3.09 44.83
C SER A 46 28.22 4.33 44.58
N TYR A 47 27.59 4.46 43.40
CA TYR A 47 26.71 5.59 43.07
C TYR A 47 25.39 5.57 43.82
N LEU A 48 25.02 4.43 44.41
CA LEU A 48 23.90 4.32 45.32
C LEU A 48 24.07 5.20 46.56
N SER A 49 25.32 5.43 47.01
CA SER A 49 25.63 6.36 48.10
C SER A 49 25.27 7.81 47.80
N PHE A 50 25.11 8.14 46.51
CA PHE A 50 24.64 9.45 46.05
C PHE A 50 23.14 9.45 45.70
N GLY A 51 22.42 8.36 45.99
CA GLY A 51 20.99 8.22 45.71
C GLY A 51 20.65 7.93 44.25
N PHE A 52 21.58 7.34 43.48
CA PHE A 52 21.37 7.00 42.08
C PHE A 52 21.33 5.49 41.84
N THR A 53 20.45 5.08 40.94
CA THR A 53 20.45 3.78 40.27
C THR A 53 20.61 3.99 38.76
N PHE A 54 20.41 2.98 37.93
CA PHE A 54 20.42 3.12 36.48
C PHE A 54 19.17 2.52 35.82
N THR A 55 18.89 2.97 34.61
CA THR A 55 17.86 2.41 33.71
C THR A 55 18.44 2.27 32.31
N GLY A 56 17.90 1.38 31.47
CA GLY A 56 18.45 1.08 30.15
C GLY A 56 19.10 -0.30 30.09
N ASP A 57 19.81 -0.59 28.99
CA ASP A 57 20.56 -1.84 28.82
C ASP A 57 21.94 -1.78 29.51
N ALA A 58 22.56 -2.95 29.75
CA ALA A 58 23.87 -3.02 30.39
C ALA A 58 24.98 -2.34 29.57
N THR A 59 24.74 -2.13 28.28
CA THR A 59 25.67 -1.49 27.34
C THR A 59 25.58 0.04 27.36
N THR A 60 24.43 0.63 27.72
CA THR A 60 24.17 2.08 27.75
C THR A 60 23.35 2.51 28.98
N PRO A 61 23.91 2.40 30.20
CA PRO A 61 23.16 2.73 31.41
C PRO A 61 22.90 4.24 31.52
N ILE A 62 21.65 4.59 31.85
CA ILE A 62 21.20 5.96 32.11
C ILE A 62 21.00 6.13 33.62
N PRO A 63 21.76 7.04 34.28
CA PRO A 63 21.63 7.27 35.71
C PRO A 63 20.26 7.86 36.07
N LEU A 64 19.59 7.25 37.04
CA LEU A 64 18.27 7.61 37.54
C LEU A 64 18.37 7.98 39.02
N CYS A 65 17.88 9.17 39.40
CA CYS A 65 17.79 9.56 40.81
C CYS A 65 16.63 8.80 41.50
N LEU A 66 16.91 8.12 42.61
CA LEU A 66 15.92 7.38 43.40
C LEU A 66 14.95 8.28 44.20
N VAL A 67 15.28 9.56 44.36
CA VAL A 67 14.48 10.50 45.17
C VAL A 67 13.47 11.27 44.31
N CYS A 68 13.88 11.80 43.16
CA CYS A 68 13.01 12.59 42.28
C CYS A 68 12.65 11.91 40.95
N GLY A 69 13.25 10.77 40.63
CA GLY A 69 13.01 10.07 39.36
C GLY A 69 13.63 10.75 38.14
N GLU A 70 14.49 11.76 38.31
CA GLU A 70 15.15 12.46 37.20
C GLU A 70 16.22 11.58 36.54
N LYS A 71 16.16 11.46 35.21
CA LYS A 71 17.15 10.77 34.39
C LYS A 71 18.22 11.77 33.96
N LEU A 72 19.49 11.50 34.27
CA LEU A 72 20.60 12.32 33.80
C LEU A 72 21.26 11.69 32.57
N SER A 73 22.00 12.48 31.78
CA SER A 73 22.76 11.94 30.66
C SER A 73 23.85 10.97 31.13
N ASN A 74 24.26 10.01 30.30
CA ASN A 74 25.37 9.10 30.62
C ASN A 74 26.68 9.86 30.92
N SER A 75 26.91 11.00 30.24
CA SER A 75 28.04 11.91 30.51
C SER A 75 28.01 12.59 31.89
N ALA A 76 26.88 12.53 32.59
CA ALA A 76 26.71 12.99 33.97
C ALA A 76 27.00 11.90 35.02
N MET A 77 27.24 10.66 34.59
CA MET A 77 27.58 9.51 35.45
C MET A 77 29.02 9.62 35.97
N VAL A 78 29.26 10.62 36.81
CA VAL A 78 30.53 10.92 37.46
C VAL A 78 30.23 11.27 38.93
N PRO A 79 30.95 10.73 39.93
CA PRO A 79 30.65 10.93 41.35
C PRO A 79 30.45 12.38 41.76
N SER A 80 31.27 13.32 41.26
CA SER A 80 31.15 14.74 41.57
C SER A 80 29.83 15.36 41.07
N LYS A 81 29.33 14.93 39.90
CA LYS A 81 28.08 15.43 39.32
C LYS A 81 26.85 14.82 40.00
N LEU A 82 26.90 13.53 40.32
CA LEU A 82 25.83 12.85 41.06
C LEU A 82 25.71 13.37 42.49
N LYS A 83 26.85 13.54 43.19
CA LYS A 83 26.90 14.17 44.51
C LYS A 83 26.38 15.61 44.47
N ARG A 84 26.74 16.39 43.46
CA ARG A 84 26.21 17.75 43.27
C ARG A 84 24.70 17.75 43.08
N HIS A 85 24.13 16.84 42.28
CA HIS A 85 22.68 16.73 42.12
C HIS A 85 21.98 16.45 43.45
N LEU A 86 22.49 15.49 44.24
CA LEU A 86 21.96 15.20 45.58
C LEU A 86 22.05 16.45 46.47
N GLN A 87 23.17 17.18 46.41
CA GLN A 87 23.38 18.37 47.23
C GLN A 87 22.46 19.53 46.86
N THR A 88 22.26 19.79 45.56
CA THR A 88 21.49 20.95 45.11
C THR A 88 19.99 20.71 45.08
N LYS A 89 19.54 19.50 44.69
CA LYS A 89 18.11 19.19 44.57
C LYS A 89 17.52 18.50 45.79
N HIS A 90 18.36 17.83 46.60
CA HIS A 90 17.91 17.11 47.79
C HIS A 90 18.77 17.45 49.04
N PRO A 91 18.83 18.74 49.48
CA PRO A 91 19.72 19.16 50.56
C PRO A 91 19.49 18.42 51.89
N SER A 92 18.23 18.05 52.17
CA SER A 92 17.83 17.33 53.37
C SER A 92 18.32 15.87 53.43
N LEU A 93 18.80 15.31 52.32
CA LEU A 93 19.21 13.90 52.21
C LEU A 93 20.73 13.73 52.04
N GLN A 94 21.50 14.82 52.07
CA GLN A 94 22.95 14.82 51.86
C GLN A 94 23.74 13.97 52.88
N ASN A 95 23.23 13.89 54.11
CA ASN A 95 23.89 13.18 55.23
C ASN A 95 23.27 11.81 55.52
N LYS A 96 22.41 11.30 54.64
CA LYS A 96 21.84 9.95 54.79
C LYS A 96 22.85 8.90 54.33
N ASN A 97 22.90 7.79 55.05
CA ASN A 97 23.80 6.69 54.74
C ASN A 97 23.30 5.88 53.54
N VAL A 98 24.18 5.03 52.98
CA VAL A 98 23.86 4.15 51.85
C VAL A 98 22.63 3.28 52.13
N GLU A 99 22.47 2.82 53.36
CA GLU A 99 21.36 1.95 53.78
C GLU A 99 19.98 2.60 53.59
N TYR A 100 19.88 3.92 53.76
CA TYR A 100 18.65 4.66 53.45
C TYR A 100 18.28 4.53 51.97
N PHE A 101 19.26 4.71 51.06
CA PHE A 101 19.04 4.61 49.62
C PHE A 101 18.82 3.17 49.15
N VAL A 102 19.44 2.18 49.81
CA VAL A 102 19.14 0.75 49.60
C VAL A 102 17.67 0.46 49.90
N ARG A 103 17.16 0.88 51.07
CA ARG A 103 15.74 0.70 51.43
C ARG A 103 14.79 1.44 50.48
N LEU A 104 15.16 2.64 50.04
CA LEU A 104 14.36 3.42 49.08
C LEU A 104 14.29 2.73 47.72
N ARG A 105 15.39 2.15 47.23
CA ARG A 105 15.43 1.33 46.01
C ARG A 105 14.52 0.12 46.15
N GLU A 106 14.70 -0.66 47.22
CA GLU A 106 13.89 -1.86 47.48
C GLU A 106 12.39 -1.55 47.60
N HIS A 107 12.03 -0.43 48.24
CA HIS A 107 10.64 -0.01 48.36
C HIS A 107 10.05 0.39 47.00
N THR A 108 10.82 1.10 46.17
CA THR A 108 10.42 1.51 44.82
C THR A 108 10.27 0.30 43.90
N GLU A 109 11.19 -0.66 43.99
CA GLU A 109 11.12 -1.95 43.29
C GLU A 109 9.90 -2.75 43.76
N LYS A 110 9.67 -2.88 45.07
CA LYS A 110 8.49 -3.55 45.63
C LYS A 110 7.18 -2.90 45.19
N GLN A 111 7.10 -1.56 45.14
CA GLN A 111 5.93 -0.85 44.60
C GLN A 111 5.73 -1.13 43.09
N ALA A 112 6.79 -1.10 42.29
CA ALA A 112 6.72 -1.43 40.87
C ALA A 112 6.31 -2.89 40.62
N THR A 113 6.82 -3.82 41.42
CA THR A 113 6.46 -5.25 41.39
C THR A 113 5.03 -5.47 41.87
N PHE A 114 4.58 -4.77 42.91
CA PHE A 114 3.19 -4.81 43.38
C PHE A 114 2.24 -4.28 42.30
N MET A 115 2.53 -3.12 41.70
CA MET A 115 1.75 -2.58 40.57
C MET A 115 1.69 -3.54 39.38
N ARG A 116 2.77 -4.26 39.08
CA ARG A 116 2.77 -5.34 38.06
C ARG A 116 1.92 -6.55 38.47
N LYS A 117 1.92 -6.94 39.75
CA LYS A 117 1.11 -8.05 40.29
C LYS A 117 -0.39 -7.72 40.33
N THR A 118 -0.75 -6.48 40.64
CA THR A 118 -2.16 -6.01 40.68
C THR A 118 -2.73 -5.78 39.26
N ALA A 119 -1.86 -5.68 38.24
CA ALA A 119 -2.23 -5.53 36.83
C ALA A 119 -2.41 -6.85 36.07
N LYS A 120 -2.75 -7.95 36.74
CA LYS A 120 -3.26 -9.16 36.05
C LYS A 120 -4.66 -8.87 35.50
N VAL A 121 -4.71 -8.26 34.32
CA VAL A 121 -5.93 -8.20 33.51
C VAL A 121 -6.34 -9.65 33.25
N ASN A 122 -7.61 -9.96 33.54
CA ASN A 122 -8.20 -11.26 33.19
C ASN A 122 -7.86 -11.58 31.72
N GLU A 123 -7.33 -12.77 31.45
CA GLU A 123 -6.94 -13.19 30.10
C GLU A 123 -8.04 -12.94 29.07
N ARG A 124 -9.30 -13.17 29.46
CA ARG A 124 -10.47 -12.92 28.63
C ARG A 124 -10.65 -11.43 28.31
N ALA A 125 -10.41 -10.56 29.28
CA ALA A 125 -10.48 -9.11 29.09
C ALA A 125 -9.33 -8.59 28.22
N LEU A 126 -8.13 -9.17 28.35
CA LEU A 126 -7.00 -8.83 27.48
C LEU A 126 -7.29 -9.25 26.02
N LYS A 127 -7.78 -10.48 25.82
CA LYS A 127 -8.14 -10.99 24.49
C LYS A 127 -9.29 -10.19 23.87
N ALA A 128 -10.30 -9.84 24.65
CA ALA A 128 -11.38 -8.95 24.20
C ALA A 128 -10.86 -7.57 23.78
N SER A 129 -9.90 -7.01 24.52
CA SER A 129 -9.24 -5.74 24.17
C SER A 129 -8.54 -5.79 22.81
N TYR A 130 -7.83 -6.88 22.49
CA TYR A 130 -7.23 -7.08 21.16
C TYR A 130 -8.29 -7.19 20.05
N HIS A 131 -9.37 -7.96 20.27
CA HIS A 131 -10.43 -8.08 19.27
C HIS A 131 -11.12 -6.75 18.98
N VAL A 132 -11.38 -5.93 20.01
CA VAL A 132 -11.91 -4.57 19.81
C VAL A 132 -10.92 -3.71 19.03
N ALA A 133 -9.63 -3.76 19.37
CA ALA A 133 -8.60 -3.00 18.64
C ALA A 133 -8.51 -3.42 17.16
N GLU A 134 -8.60 -4.71 16.86
CA GLU A 134 -8.61 -5.23 15.49
C GLU A 134 -9.82 -4.71 14.70
N LEU A 135 -11.01 -4.74 15.31
CA LEU A 135 -12.24 -4.24 14.69
C LEU A 135 -12.18 -2.71 14.45
N VAL A 136 -11.62 -1.96 15.39
CA VAL A 136 -11.44 -0.51 15.27
C VAL A 136 -10.52 -0.17 14.09
N ALA A 137 -9.38 -0.88 13.98
CA ALA A 137 -8.43 -0.73 12.88
C ALA A 137 -9.07 -1.10 11.52
N LYS A 138 -9.70 -2.27 11.42
CA LYS A 138 -10.38 -2.73 10.18
C LYS A 138 -11.51 -1.81 9.74
N SER A 139 -12.18 -1.17 10.69
CA SER A 139 -13.25 -0.19 10.42
C SER A 139 -12.72 1.21 10.10
N LYS A 140 -11.39 1.43 10.20
CA LYS A 140 -10.72 2.72 9.94
C LYS A 140 -11.27 3.85 10.83
N LYS A 141 -11.72 3.53 12.05
CA LYS A 141 -12.38 4.47 13.00
C LYS A 141 -11.42 4.95 14.08
N ALA A 142 -11.48 6.23 14.48
CA ALA A 142 -10.63 6.79 15.55
C ALA A 142 -10.57 5.89 16.78
N HIS A 143 -9.37 5.72 17.36
CA HIS A 143 -9.11 4.84 18.50
C HIS A 143 -10.02 5.18 19.70
N THR A 144 -10.33 6.47 19.87
CA THR A 144 -11.29 7.01 20.85
C THR A 144 -12.69 6.39 20.78
N VAL A 145 -13.11 5.81 19.65
CA VAL A 145 -14.43 5.17 19.51
C VAL A 145 -14.60 4.01 20.49
N ALA A 146 -13.50 3.32 20.82
CA ALA A 146 -13.54 2.19 21.75
C ALA A 146 -13.95 2.64 23.16
N GLU A 147 -13.39 3.77 23.61
CA GLU A 147 -13.64 4.35 24.93
C GLU A 147 -14.96 5.13 24.97
N GLN A 148 -15.26 5.89 23.92
CA GLN A 148 -16.41 6.82 23.89
C GLN A 148 -17.74 6.15 23.55
N LEU A 149 -17.71 5.05 22.78
CA LEU A 149 -18.94 4.43 22.26
C LEU A 149 -19.00 2.92 22.54
N ILE A 150 -17.97 2.16 22.15
CA ILE A 150 -18.03 0.69 22.22
C ILE A 150 -18.14 0.22 23.68
N LEU A 151 -17.26 0.69 24.57
CA LEU A 151 -17.30 0.28 25.97
C LEU A 151 -18.60 0.71 26.68
N PRO A 152 -19.08 1.97 26.58
CA PRO A 152 -20.37 2.35 27.15
C PRO A 152 -21.55 1.55 26.60
N ALA A 153 -21.61 1.30 25.29
CA ALA A 153 -22.68 0.52 24.66
C ALA A 153 -22.70 -0.92 25.18
N CYS A 154 -21.54 -1.60 25.20
CA CYS A 154 -21.42 -2.95 25.74
C CYS A 154 -21.85 -3.01 27.22
N LYS A 155 -21.46 -2.01 28.03
CA LYS A 155 -21.86 -1.93 29.44
C LYS A 155 -23.38 -1.76 29.59
N ALA A 156 -24.01 -0.89 28.81
CA ALA A 156 -25.45 -0.67 28.88
C ALA A 156 -26.25 -1.92 28.49
N ILE A 157 -25.87 -2.57 27.38
CA ILE A 157 -26.51 -3.81 26.91
C ILE A 157 -26.35 -4.92 27.94
N VAL A 158 -25.14 -5.15 28.44
CA VAL A 158 -24.87 -6.21 29.42
C VAL A 158 -25.53 -5.93 30.76
N ASN A 159 -25.62 -4.67 31.18
CA ASN A 159 -26.33 -4.29 32.41
C ASN A 159 -27.82 -4.65 32.32
N GLU A 160 -28.47 -4.36 31.19
CA GLU A 160 -29.89 -4.67 30.99
C GLU A 160 -30.13 -6.17 30.84
N MET A 161 -29.29 -6.85 30.05
CA MET A 161 -29.51 -8.25 29.69
C MET A 161 -29.03 -9.25 30.75
N LEU A 162 -27.93 -8.94 31.44
CA LEU A 162 -27.19 -9.88 32.31
C LEU A 162 -26.95 -9.35 33.73
N GLY A 163 -27.40 -8.13 34.02
CA GLY A 163 -27.31 -7.51 35.34
C GLY A 163 -26.01 -6.72 35.59
N PRO A 164 -25.98 -5.96 36.71
CA PRO A 164 -24.91 -5.01 37.00
C PRO A 164 -23.56 -5.69 37.31
N GLU A 165 -23.55 -6.91 37.83
CA GLU A 165 -22.34 -7.69 38.09
C GLU A 165 -21.61 -8.02 36.78
N ALA A 166 -22.34 -8.48 35.76
CA ALA A 166 -21.76 -8.76 34.45
C ALA A 166 -21.25 -7.46 33.78
N ALA A 167 -21.96 -6.35 33.94
CA ALA A 167 -21.54 -5.05 33.42
C ALA A 167 -20.24 -4.54 34.07
N LYS A 168 -20.03 -4.82 35.38
CA LYS A 168 -18.77 -4.53 36.08
C LYS A 168 -17.60 -5.34 35.50
N GLU A 169 -17.81 -6.58 35.06
CA GLU A 169 -16.75 -7.36 34.40
C GLU A 169 -16.37 -6.77 33.03
N ILE A 170 -17.34 -6.32 32.24
CA ILE A 170 -17.08 -5.63 30.97
C ILE A 170 -16.31 -4.33 31.17
N ALA A 171 -16.58 -3.59 32.26
CA ALA A 171 -15.87 -2.36 32.59
C ALA A 171 -14.37 -2.57 32.85
N LYS A 172 -13.93 -3.81 33.11
CA LYS A 172 -12.49 -4.14 33.30
C LYS A 172 -11.72 -4.31 32.00
N ILE A 173 -12.39 -4.34 30.84
CA ILE A 173 -11.73 -4.48 29.54
C ILE A 173 -10.97 -3.17 29.23
N PRO A 174 -9.65 -3.21 29.04
CA PRO A 174 -8.89 -2.00 28.80
C PRO A 174 -9.08 -1.55 27.34
N LEU A 175 -9.90 -0.51 27.14
CA LEU A 175 -10.27 0.03 25.83
C LEU A 175 -9.97 1.53 25.68
N SER A 176 -9.10 2.08 26.53
CA SER A 176 -8.67 3.48 26.38
C SER A 176 -7.95 3.70 25.05
N ASP A 177 -7.99 4.93 24.55
CA ASP A 177 -7.33 5.36 23.30
C ASP A 177 -5.88 4.83 23.18
N ASN A 178 -5.07 5.09 24.21
CA ASN A 178 -3.68 4.60 24.30
C ASN A 178 -3.58 3.07 24.35
N THR A 179 -4.56 2.38 24.93
CA THR A 179 -4.56 0.91 24.94
C THR A 179 -4.81 0.38 23.53
N ILE A 180 -5.81 0.92 22.83
CA ILE A 180 -6.13 0.51 21.45
C ILE A 180 -4.93 0.73 20.54
N SER A 181 -4.30 1.92 20.58
CA SER A 181 -3.08 2.21 19.82
C SER A 181 -2.00 1.16 20.09
N ARG A 182 -1.66 0.91 21.36
CA ARG A 182 -0.64 -0.10 21.70
C ARG A 182 -1.01 -1.51 21.22
N ARG A 183 -2.29 -1.90 21.27
CA ARG A 183 -2.73 -3.22 20.78
C ARG A 183 -2.58 -3.33 19.27
N ILE A 184 -2.87 -2.26 18.54
CA ILE A 184 -2.67 -2.17 17.09
C ILE A 184 -1.18 -2.27 16.76
N ASP A 185 -0.31 -1.55 17.46
CA ASP A 185 1.16 -1.62 17.25
C ASP A 185 1.69 -3.05 17.44
N GLU A 186 1.23 -3.73 18.51
CA GLU A 186 1.62 -5.11 18.81
C GLU A 186 1.11 -6.11 17.76
N MET A 187 -0.14 -5.96 17.31
CA MET A 187 -0.70 -6.78 16.23
C MET A 187 0.01 -6.51 14.90
N SER A 188 0.32 -5.25 14.60
CA SER A 188 1.06 -4.85 13.41
C SER A 188 2.44 -5.51 13.38
N ALA A 189 3.18 -5.47 14.48
CA ALA A 189 4.49 -6.10 14.58
C ALA A 189 4.43 -7.64 14.41
N ASP A 190 3.43 -8.30 15.00
CA ASP A 190 3.23 -9.75 14.81
C ASP A 190 2.87 -10.10 13.37
N ILE A 191 1.97 -9.34 12.74
CA ILE A 191 1.61 -9.50 11.33
C ILE A 191 2.83 -9.30 10.43
N GLU A 192 3.62 -8.24 10.65
CA GLU A 192 4.82 -7.95 9.88
C GLU A 192 5.81 -9.12 9.97
N SER A 193 6.08 -9.62 11.18
CA SER A 193 6.94 -10.79 11.37
C SER A 193 6.43 -12.00 10.60
N LEU A 194 5.13 -12.31 10.71
CA LEU A 194 4.50 -13.47 10.04
C LEU A 194 4.57 -13.37 8.52
N VAL A 195 4.30 -12.19 7.97
CA VAL A 195 4.37 -11.94 6.53
C VAL A 195 5.80 -12.14 6.05
N LEU A 196 6.79 -11.56 6.75
CA LEU A 196 8.19 -11.70 6.40
C LEU A 196 8.67 -13.16 6.53
N ASP A 197 8.25 -13.89 7.57
CA ASP A 197 8.52 -15.33 7.74
C ASP A 197 8.01 -16.13 6.53
N LYS A 198 6.77 -15.89 6.12
CA LYS A 198 6.17 -16.59 4.98
C LYS A 198 6.85 -16.25 3.65
N ILE A 199 7.24 -15.00 3.44
CA ILE A 199 8.00 -14.60 2.24
C ILE A 199 9.37 -15.30 2.21
N ARG A 200 10.04 -15.40 3.36
CA ARG A 200 11.33 -16.11 3.46
C ARG A 200 11.18 -17.60 3.13
N ILE A 201 10.10 -18.24 3.59
CA ILE A 201 9.79 -19.64 3.27
C ILE A 201 9.47 -19.81 1.77
N SER A 202 8.69 -18.90 1.20
CA SER A 202 8.35 -18.88 -0.24
C SER A 202 9.59 -18.74 -1.13
N ASN A 203 10.66 -18.10 -0.62
CA ASN A 203 11.89 -17.74 -1.33
C ASN A 203 11.71 -16.78 -2.51
N LYS A 204 10.57 -16.77 -3.19
CA LYS A 204 10.23 -15.86 -4.30
C LYS A 204 9.02 -15.00 -3.95
N PHE A 205 9.06 -13.74 -4.37
CA PHE A 205 7.96 -12.79 -4.16
C PHE A 205 7.90 -11.74 -5.28
N ALA A 206 6.73 -11.17 -5.49
CA ALA A 206 6.49 -10.04 -6.38
C ALA A 206 6.10 -8.80 -5.57
N LEU A 207 6.48 -7.63 -6.04
CA LEU A 207 6.14 -6.35 -5.42
C LEU A 207 5.23 -5.52 -6.30
N GLN A 208 4.35 -4.77 -5.65
CA GLN A 208 3.57 -3.70 -6.25
C GLN A 208 3.87 -2.43 -5.48
N LEU A 209 4.31 -1.39 -6.18
CA LEU A 209 4.76 -0.14 -5.58
C LEU A 209 4.06 1.04 -6.25
N ASP A 210 3.62 1.98 -5.42
CA ASP A 210 3.00 3.20 -5.88
C ASP A 210 3.29 4.34 -4.90
N GLU A 211 3.35 5.55 -5.43
CA GLU A 211 3.63 6.77 -4.68
C GLU A 211 2.45 7.73 -4.81
N SER A 212 2.06 8.33 -3.68
CA SER A 212 1.01 9.35 -3.69
C SER A 212 1.26 10.38 -2.60
N THR A 213 0.78 11.61 -2.83
CA THR A 213 0.80 12.68 -1.84
C THR A 213 -0.43 12.56 -0.95
N ASP A 214 -0.22 12.46 0.36
CA ASP A 214 -1.33 12.43 1.31
C ASP A 214 -1.99 13.80 1.51
N ILE A 215 -3.09 13.82 2.26
CA ILE A 215 -3.84 15.04 2.58
C ILE A 215 -3.03 16.07 3.39
N SER A 216 -1.91 15.66 3.98
CA SER A 216 -1.00 16.50 4.75
C SER A 216 0.16 17.02 3.90
N GLY A 217 0.16 16.74 2.59
CA GLY A 217 1.20 17.19 1.64
C GLY A 217 2.47 16.34 1.64
N HIS A 218 2.53 15.23 2.39
CA HIS A 218 3.71 14.37 2.41
C HIS A 218 3.60 13.26 1.35
N ALA A 219 4.71 12.98 0.67
CA ALA A 219 4.78 11.84 -0.25
C ALA A 219 4.85 10.52 0.54
N GLN A 220 3.99 9.58 0.20
CA GLN A 220 3.87 8.27 0.83
C GLN A 220 4.18 7.21 -0.22
N LEU A 221 5.16 6.35 0.08
CA LEU A 221 5.47 5.17 -0.70
C LEU A 221 4.73 3.97 -0.09
N LEU A 222 3.98 3.26 -0.92
CA LEU A 222 3.20 2.11 -0.48
C LEU A 222 3.60 0.87 -1.26
N ALA A 223 3.82 -0.22 -0.53
CA ALA A 223 4.15 -1.52 -1.09
C ALA A 223 3.14 -2.59 -0.71
N ASN A 224 2.73 -3.40 -1.69
CA ASN A 224 2.09 -4.69 -1.48
C ASN A 224 3.00 -5.79 -2.02
N VAL A 225 2.81 -7.00 -1.51
CA VAL A 225 3.61 -8.18 -1.86
C VAL A 225 2.72 -9.33 -2.28
N ARG A 226 3.18 -10.14 -3.23
CA ARG A 226 2.58 -11.43 -3.59
C ARG A 226 3.61 -12.53 -3.45
N PHE A 227 3.26 -13.63 -2.79
CA PHE A 227 4.16 -14.76 -2.52
C PHE A 227 3.35 -16.05 -2.40
N VAL A 228 4.04 -17.20 -2.48
CA VAL A 228 3.42 -18.51 -2.31
C VAL A 228 3.32 -18.83 -0.82
N ASP A 229 2.13 -19.24 -0.36
CA ASP A 229 1.91 -19.67 1.02
C ASP A 229 1.10 -20.96 1.07
N GLY A 230 1.83 -22.08 1.07
CA GLY A 230 1.22 -23.40 0.97
C GLY A 230 0.68 -23.67 -0.44
N ASP A 231 -0.63 -23.81 -0.54
CA ASP A 231 -1.40 -24.18 -1.74
C ASP A 231 -2.07 -22.99 -2.44
N ALA A 232 -1.74 -21.76 -2.03
CA ALA A 232 -2.25 -20.55 -2.63
C ALA A 232 -1.18 -19.47 -2.84
N ILE A 233 -1.36 -18.66 -3.88
CA ILE A 233 -0.63 -17.40 -4.04
C ILE A 233 -1.37 -16.33 -3.21
N ARG A 234 -0.68 -15.73 -2.24
CA ARG A 234 -1.28 -14.72 -1.35
C ARG A 234 -0.80 -13.32 -1.65
N GLU A 235 -1.74 -12.39 -1.59
CA GLU A 235 -1.48 -10.95 -1.62
C GLU A 235 -1.57 -10.38 -0.20
N ASN A 236 -0.60 -9.54 0.17
CA ASN A 236 -0.60 -8.88 1.45
C ASN A 236 -0.04 -7.45 1.39
N PHE A 237 -0.52 -6.59 2.28
CA PHE A 237 0.12 -5.31 2.56
C PHE A 237 1.54 -5.54 3.11
N LEU A 238 2.51 -4.77 2.64
CA LEU A 238 3.89 -4.87 3.09
C LEU A 238 4.24 -3.67 3.99
N PHE A 239 4.28 -2.47 3.43
CA PHE A 239 4.59 -1.24 4.17
C PHE A 239 3.94 0.01 3.56
N CYS A 240 3.88 1.07 4.36
CA CYS A 240 3.59 2.43 3.92
C CYS A 240 4.56 3.38 4.64
N LYS A 241 5.49 3.99 3.89
CA LYS A 241 6.56 4.82 4.45
C LYS A 241 6.49 6.23 3.87
N VAL A 242 6.72 7.23 4.72
CA VAL A 242 6.88 8.61 4.29
C VAL A 242 8.21 8.75 3.57
N LEU A 243 8.22 9.38 2.39
CA LEU A 243 9.44 9.76 1.70
C LEU A 243 9.95 11.09 2.27
N PRO A 244 11.18 11.14 2.84
CA PRO A 244 11.67 12.29 3.60
C PRO A 244 12.03 13.51 2.74
N GLU A 245 12.34 13.34 1.46
CA GLU A 245 12.74 14.43 0.55
C GLU A 245 11.88 14.47 -0.73
N LYS A 246 12.49 14.12 -1.88
CA LYS A 246 11.91 14.14 -3.22
C LYS A 246 11.45 12.72 -3.60
N THR A 247 10.41 12.62 -4.41
CA THR A 247 9.92 11.37 -5.01
C THR A 247 10.84 10.90 -6.15
N THR A 248 12.14 10.72 -5.89
CA THR A 248 13.10 10.22 -6.88
C THR A 248 13.17 8.70 -6.83
N GLY A 249 13.54 8.08 -7.96
CA GLY A 249 13.73 6.63 -8.04
C GLY A 249 14.79 6.09 -7.09
N GLU A 250 15.81 6.90 -6.77
CA GLU A 250 16.84 6.57 -5.78
C GLU A 250 16.28 6.50 -4.37
N GLU A 251 15.45 7.47 -3.98
CA GLU A 251 14.88 7.50 -2.63
C GLU A 251 13.87 6.36 -2.45
N ILE A 252 13.05 6.09 -3.47
CA ILE A 252 12.14 4.95 -3.49
C ILE A 252 12.92 3.63 -3.37
N PHE A 253 14.04 3.50 -4.09
CA PHE A 253 14.90 2.32 -4.03
C PHE A 253 15.52 2.15 -2.64
N ARG A 254 16.03 3.23 -2.05
CA ARG A 254 16.64 3.24 -0.72
C ARG A 254 15.66 2.81 0.36
N VAL A 255 14.49 3.45 0.44
CA VAL A 255 13.46 3.13 1.44
C VAL A 255 12.98 1.69 1.30
N THR A 256 12.75 1.24 0.07
CA THR A 256 12.33 -0.15 -0.19
C THR A 256 13.43 -1.14 0.20
N SER A 257 14.69 -0.87 -0.18
CA SER A 257 15.83 -1.75 0.14
C SER A 257 16.07 -1.82 1.65
N GLU A 258 16.06 -0.70 2.36
CA GLU A 258 16.20 -0.68 3.82
C GLU A 258 15.11 -1.52 4.51
N TYR A 259 13.87 -1.50 4.00
CA TYR A 259 12.80 -2.33 4.53
C TYR A 259 13.04 -3.82 4.25
N LEU A 260 13.39 -4.17 3.00
CA LEU A 260 13.68 -5.56 2.62
C LEU A 260 14.86 -6.13 3.42
N GLU A 261 15.95 -5.38 3.55
CA GLU A 261 17.15 -5.76 4.31
C GLU A 261 16.83 -6.00 5.79
N LYS A 262 16.07 -5.10 6.43
CA LYS A 262 15.59 -5.29 7.82
C LYS A 262 14.73 -6.55 7.96
N GLY A 263 13.96 -6.88 6.93
CA GLY A 263 13.16 -8.10 6.85
C GLY A 263 13.92 -9.35 6.44
N GLY A 264 15.23 -9.28 6.18
CA GLY A 264 16.03 -10.41 5.68
C GLY A 264 15.63 -10.88 4.28
N LEU A 265 15.04 -9.99 3.48
CA LEU A 265 14.63 -10.23 2.09
C LEU A 265 15.69 -9.69 1.13
N LYS A 266 15.80 -10.36 -0.02
CA LYS A 266 16.84 -10.12 -1.03
C LYS A 266 16.21 -9.75 -2.37
N TRP A 267 16.83 -8.84 -3.12
CA TRP A 267 16.33 -8.41 -4.42
C TRP A 267 16.40 -9.52 -5.48
N GLU A 268 17.35 -10.43 -5.36
CA GLU A 268 17.53 -11.64 -6.18
C GLU A 268 16.33 -12.61 -6.08
N ASN A 269 15.56 -12.46 -5.02
CA ASN A 269 14.34 -13.23 -4.74
C ASN A 269 13.06 -12.50 -5.18
N CYS A 270 13.16 -11.23 -5.53
CA CYS A 270 12.05 -10.45 -6.08
C CYS A 270 11.87 -10.80 -7.58
N THR A 271 10.83 -11.55 -7.91
CA THR A 271 10.58 -12.02 -9.29
C THR A 271 10.06 -10.93 -10.19
N SER A 272 9.27 -10.00 -9.63
CA SER A 272 8.67 -8.93 -10.42
C SER A 272 8.31 -7.72 -9.58
N VAL A 273 8.20 -6.58 -10.28
CA VAL A 273 7.83 -5.29 -9.72
C VAL A 273 6.79 -4.63 -10.63
N CYS A 274 5.64 -4.27 -10.08
CA CYS A 274 4.61 -3.49 -10.75
C CYS A 274 4.59 -2.04 -10.25
N THR A 275 4.58 -1.07 -11.17
CA THR A 275 4.55 0.38 -10.87
C THR A 275 3.62 1.15 -11.82
N ASP A 276 3.29 2.40 -11.48
CA ASP A 276 2.46 3.31 -12.28
C ASP A 276 3.12 3.83 -13.57
N GLY A 277 4.43 3.61 -13.73
CA GLY A 277 5.22 4.06 -14.87
C GLY A 277 5.62 5.53 -14.83
N ALA A 278 5.57 6.20 -13.67
CA ALA A 278 6.12 7.54 -13.51
C ALA A 278 7.63 7.55 -13.80
N ALA A 279 8.17 8.71 -14.21
CA ALA A 279 9.59 8.84 -14.54
C ALA A 279 10.53 8.47 -13.37
N ALA A 280 10.09 8.73 -12.13
CA ALA A 280 10.80 8.28 -10.93
C ALA A 280 10.85 6.76 -10.79
N MET A 281 9.82 6.05 -11.27
CA MET A 281 9.75 4.59 -11.23
C MET A 281 10.55 3.96 -12.37
N VAL A 282 10.24 4.33 -13.62
CA VAL A 282 10.74 3.64 -14.84
C VAL A 282 11.84 4.38 -15.59
N GLY A 283 12.33 5.51 -15.08
CA GLY A 283 13.37 6.31 -15.73
C GLY A 283 14.63 5.49 -16.02
N ARG A 284 15.13 5.55 -17.27
CA ARG A 284 16.19 4.63 -17.77
C ARG A 284 17.49 4.64 -16.97
N THR A 285 17.91 5.79 -16.45
CA THR A 285 19.21 5.96 -15.77
C THR A 285 19.11 6.16 -14.27
N LYS A 286 18.02 6.77 -13.79
CA LYS A 286 17.84 7.15 -12.38
C LYS A 286 16.53 6.65 -11.77
N GLY A 287 15.75 5.87 -12.53
CA GLY A 287 14.49 5.32 -12.06
C GLY A 287 14.71 4.20 -11.06
N PHE A 288 13.73 4.00 -10.18
CA PHE A 288 13.69 2.90 -9.22
C PHE A 288 13.94 1.54 -9.90
N VAL A 289 13.24 1.29 -11.01
CA VAL A 289 13.33 0.05 -11.79
C VAL A 289 14.75 -0.21 -12.30
N SER A 290 15.46 0.81 -12.80
CA SER A 290 16.83 0.64 -13.29
C SER A 290 17.76 0.16 -12.17
N ARG A 291 17.58 0.71 -10.96
CA ARG A 291 18.34 0.31 -9.76
C ARG A 291 17.99 -1.11 -9.29
N VAL A 292 16.72 -1.50 -9.38
CA VAL A 292 16.31 -2.90 -9.10
C VAL A 292 16.96 -3.85 -10.10
N LYS A 293 16.99 -3.50 -11.39
CA LYS A 293 17.65 -4.31 -12.44
C LYS A 293 19.16 -4.46 -12.24
N GLU A 294 19.82 -3.47 -11.64
CA GLU A 294 21.24 -3.60 -11.25
C GLU A 294 21.46 -4.68 -10.17
N LYS A 295 20.47 -4.90 -9.30
CA LYS A 295 20.52 -5.95 -8.25
C LYS A 295 19.99 -7.30 -8.71
N ASN A 296 18.98 -7.29 -9.57
CA ASN A 296 18.38 -8.49 -10.13
C ASN A 296 18.06 -8.24 -11.62
N PRO A 297 18.95 -8.63 -12.54
CA PRO A 297 18.74 -8.44 -13.98
C PRO A 297 17.49 -9.16 -14.54
N ASP A 298 17.10 -10.27 -13.90
CA ASP A 298 16.00 -11.14 -14.34
C ASP A 298 14.63 -10.67 -13.81
N VAL A 299 14.57 -9.57 -13.06
CA VAL A 299 13.32 -9.04 -12.52
C VAL A 299 12.36 -8.63 -13.64
N ILE A 300 11.13 -9.13 -13.58
CA ILE A 300 10.06 -8.75 -14.51
C ILE A 300 9.50 -7.39 -14.07
N ILE A 301 9.50 -6.42 -14.98
CA ILE A 301 8.93 -5.10 -14.72
C ILE A 301 7.60 -4.97 -15.43
N THR A 302 6.55 -4.71 -14.66
CA THR A 302 5.22 -4.50 -15.20
C THR A 302 4.81 -3.05 -15.01
N HIS A 303 4.54 -2.36 -16.11
CA HIS A 303 3.83 -1.08 -16.08
C HIS A 303 2.34 -1.36 -15.89
N CYS A 304 1.76 -0.82 -14.82
CA CYS A 304 0.37 -1.03 -14.41
C CYS A 304 -0.62 -0.89 -15.58
N PHE A 305 -1.44 -1.92 -15.78
CA PHE A 305 -2.43 -1.96 -16.86
C PHE A 305 -3.51 -0.88 -16.69
N LEU A 306 -3.90 -0.55 -15.45
CA LEU A 306 -4.87 0.52 -15.19
C LEU A 306 -4.30 1.90 -15.56
N HIS A 307 -3.02 2.15 -15.29
CA HIS A 307 -2.36 3.39 -15.69
C HIS A 307 -2.17 3.48 -17.20
N ARG A 308 -1.79 2.37 -17.87
CA ARG A 308 -1.71 2.30 -19.34
C ARG A 308 -3.07 2.50 -20.00
N GLU A 309 -4.12 1.87 -19.48
CA GLU A 309 -5.50 2.06 -19.95
C GLU A 309 -5.94 3.52 -19.77
N ALA A 310 -5.63 4.14 -18.63
CA ALA A 310 -5.92 5.55 -18.41
C ALA A 310 -5.16 6.48 -19.38
N LEU A 311 -3.95 6.10 -19.81
CA LEU A 311 -3.21 6.83 -20.87
C LEU A 311 -3.87 6.65 -22.24
N VAL A 312 -4.35 5.44 -22.56
CA VAL A 312 -5.12 5.18 -23.78
C VAL A 312 -6.40 6.02 -23.80
N ALA A 313 -7.17 6.03 -22.71
CA ALA A 313 -8.43 6.75 -22.57
C ALA A 313 -8.30 8.29 -22.72
N LYS A 314 -7.09 8.85 -22.56
CA LYS A 314 -6.82 10.28 -22.81
C LYS A 314 -6.70 10.62 -24.30
N THR A 315 -6.70 9.62 -25.17
CA THR A 315 -6.66 9.82 -26.61
C THR A 315 -8.04 10.25 -27.08
N LEU A 316 -8.18 11.52 -27.48
CA LEU A 316 -9.43 12.03 -28.06
C LEU A 316 -9.13 12.80 -29.35
N PRO A 317 -10.00 12.68 -30.38
CA PRO A 317 -9.98 13.56 -31.54
C PRO A 317 -10.15 15.03 -31.14
N ALA A 318 -9.56 15.93 -31.92
CA ALA A 318 -9.64 17.38 -31.71
C ALA A 318 -11.10 17.89 -31.59
N ASP A 319 -12.04 17.24 -32.28
CA ASP A 319 -13.46 17.62 -32.27
C ASP A 319 -14.21 17.23 -30.98
N LEU A 320 -13.67 16.27 -30.21
CA LEU A 320 -14.27 15.79 -28.95
C LEU A 320 -13.65 16.43 -27.70
N VAL A 321 -12.41 16.92 -27.81
CA VAL A 321 -11.71 17.60 -26.68
C VAL A 321 -12.52 18.79 -26.15
N PRO A 322 -13.04 19.73 -26.99
CA PRO A 322 -13.84 20.85 -26.50
C PRO A 322 -15.12 20.41 -25.78
N VAL A 323 -15.76 19.31 -26.22
CA VAL A 323 -16.97 18.78 -25.56
C VAL A 323 -16.62 18.31 -24.15
N LEU A 324 -15.54 17.53 -24.01
CA LEU A 324 -15.08 17.08 -22.70
C LEU A 324 -14.67 18.26 -21.80
N ASP A 325 -13.92 19.22 -22.30
CA ASP A 325 -13.51 20.41 -21.55
C ASP A 325 -14.70 21.25 -21.09
N ASN A 326 -15.71 21.41 -21.95
CA ASN A 326 -16.95 22.10 -21.62
C ASN A 326 -17.69 21.38 -20.49
N VAL A 327 -17.81 20.06 -20.54
CA VAL A 327 -18.41 19.26 -19.45
C VAL A 327 -17.62 19.46 -18.16
N VAL A 328 -16.30 19.28 -18.18
CA VAL A 328 -15.45 19.43 -16.99
C VAL A 328 -15.59 20.82 -16.36
N ARG A 329 -15.70 21.88 -17.17
CA ARG A 329 -15.93 23.25 -16.69
C ARG A 329 -17.34 23.44 -16.13
N MET A 330 -18.35 22.89 -16.80
CA MET A 330 -19.77 22.99 -16.42
C MET A 330 -20.06 22.32 -15.08
N VAL A 331 -19.37 21.19 -14.78
CA VAL A 331 -19.66 20.38 -13.60
C VAL A 331 -18.45 20.14 -12.68
N ARG A 332 -17.60 21.17 -12.52
CA ARG A 332 -16.45 21.16 -11.58
C ARG A 332 -16.76 20.61 -10.17
N TRP A 333 -18.03 20.65 -9.74
CA TRP A 333 -18.50 20.17 -8.43
C TRP A 333 -18.95 18.69 -8.34
N LEU A 334 -19.11 17.97 -9.47
CA LEU A 334 -19.73 16.63 -9.53
C LEU A 334 -18.70 15.51 -9.74
N SER A 335 -17.43 15.77 -9.45
CA SER A 335 -16.27 14.93 -9.78
C SER A 335 -16.33 13.52 -9.18
N ARG A 336 -17.08 12.59 -9.80
CA ARG A 336 -17.02 11.14 -9.54
C ARG A 336 -17.43 10.37 -10.80
N GLY A 337 -16.46 9.66 -11.41
CA GLY A 337 -16.60 8.44 -12.25
C GLY A 337 -17.52 8.40 -13.48
N LYS A 338 -18.70 9.00 -13.40
CA LYS A 338 -19.80 8.95 -14.38
C LYS A 338 -20.27 10.35 -14.77
N VAL A 339 -19.38 11.34 -14.69
CA VAL A 339 -19.71 12.76 -14.91
C VAL A 339 -20.37 12.98 -16.27
N LEU A 340 -19.82 12.37 -17.33
CA LEU A 340 -20.35 12.46 -18.69
C LEU A 340 -21.76 11.89 -18.79
N ALA A 341 -21.98 10.67 -18.28
CA ALA A 341 -23.29 10.03 -18.28
C ALA A 341 -24.33 10.86 -17.50
N ARG A 342 -23.95 11.38 -16.33
CA ARG A 342 -24.86 12.19 -15.50
C ARG A 342 -25.20 13.54 -16.12
N VAL A 343 -24.23 14.19 -16.77
CA VAL A 343 -24.49 15.43 -17.52
C VAL A 343 -25.40 15.16 -18.71
N TYR A 344 -25.19 14.05 -19.42
CA TYR A 344 -26.05 13.66 -20.52
C TYR A 344 -27.49 13.33 -20.09
N GLU A 345 -27.65 12.62 -18.96
CA GLU A 345 -28.95 12.31 -18.38
C GLU A 345 -29.72 13.58 -17.97
N LEU A 346 -29.05 14.54 -17.34
CA LEU A 346 -29.64 15.78 -16.81
C LEU A 346 -29.61 16.94 -17.82
N ARG A 347 -29.33 16.68 -19.09
CA ARG A 347 -29.02 17.74 -20.07
C ARG A 347 -30.17 18.73 -20.28
N GLU A 348 -31.43 18.28 -20.20
CA GLU A 348 -32.60 19.14 -20.40
C GLU A 348 -32.81 20.04 -19.17
N GLU A 349 -32.70 19.50 -17.96
CA GLU A 349 -32.77 20.25 -16.71
C GLU A 349 -31.62 21.26 -16.61
N LEU A 350 -30.41 20.84 -16.99
CA LEU A 350 -29.23 21.71 -17.06
C LEU A 350 -29.43 22.83 -18.09
N LYS A 351 -30.02 22.53 -19.25
CA LYS A 351 -30.32 23.52 -20.29
C LYS A 351 -31.28 24.60 -19.77
N VAL A 352 -32.38 24.20 -19.12
CA VAL A 352 -33.33 25.15 -18.52
C VAL A 352 -32.66 26.00 -17.46
N PHE A 353 -31.94 25.38 -16.53
CA PHE A 353 -31.22 26.08 -15.46
C PHE A 353 -30.20 27.08 -16.01
N LEU A 354 -29.33 26.65 -16.94
CA LEU A 354 -28.28 27.49 -17.51
C LEU A 354 -28.84 28.61 -18.40
N THR A 355 -30.01 28.42 -19.00
CA THR A 355 -30.71 29.48 -19.75
C THR A 355 -31.17 30.58 -18.81
N ASN A 356 -31.75 30.21 -17.66
CA ASN A 356 -32.19 31.17 -16.65
C ASN A 356 -31.01 31.95 -16.04
N GLU A 357 -29.86 31.30 -15.88
CA GLU A 357 -28.61 31.92 -15.41
C GLU A 357 -27.89 32.75 -16.50
N GLY A 358 -28.40 32.81 -17.73
CA GLY A 358 -27.78 33.55 -18.84
C GLY A 358 -26.43 32.98 -19.30
N SER A 359 -26.19 31.68 -19.06
CA SER A 359 -24.90 31.03 -19.36
C SER A 359 -24.80 30.61 -20.82
N ASP A 360 -23.64 30.86 -21.46
CA ASP A 360 -23.36 30.38 -22.82
C ASP A 360 -23.38 28.86 -22.96
N TYR A 361 -23.24 28.11 -21.86
CA TYR A 361 -23.35 26.65 -21.86
C TYR A 361 -24.75 26.16 -22.25
N ALA A 362 -25.80 26.97 -22.05
CA ALA A 362 -27.15 26.64 -22.51
C ALA A 362 -27.23 26.49 -24.03
N LYS A 363 -26.45 27.27 -24.78
CA LYS A 363 -26.37 27.21 -26.25
C LYS A 363 -25.77 25.88 -26.72
N LEU A 364 -24.81 25.33 -25.96
CA LEU A 364 -24.21 24.03 -26.27
C LEU A 364 -25.21 22.90 -26.05
N LEU A 365 -25.95 22.92 -24.94
CA LEU A 365 -26.99 21.92 -24.66
C LEU A 365 -28.20 22.02 -25.60
N ALA A 366 -28.36 23.16 -26.28
CA ALA A 366 -29.35 23.33 -27.35
C ALA A 366 -28.87 22.80 -28.71
N SER A 367 -27.60 22.46 -28.87
CA SER A 367 -27.03 21.94 -30.11
C SER A 367 -27.14 20.42 -30.16
N ASP A 368 -27.93 19.90 -31.10
CA ASP A 368 -28.09 18.46 -31.32
C ASP A 368 -26.75 17.78 -31.64
N GLU A 369 -25.91 18.43 -32.45
CA GLU A 369 -24.57 17.94 -32.77
C GLU A 369 -23.68 17.84 -31.53
N TRP A 370 -23.70 18.85 -30.65
CA TRP A 370 -22.94 18.81 -29.41
C TRP A 370 -23.44 17.71 -28.47
N CYS A 371 -24.76 17.56 -28.36
CA CYS A 371 -25.39 16.52 -27.54
C CYS A 371 -25.11 15.10 -28.06
N ALA A 372 -25.07 14.90 -29.37
CA ALA A 372 -24.68 13.63 -29.98
C ALA A 372 -23.21 13.27 -29.68
N ARG A 373 -22.30 14.25 -29.75
CA ARG A 373 -20.89 14.05 -29.36
C ARG A 373 -20.74 13.77 -27.86
N LEU A 374 -21.54 14.43 -27.02
CA LEU A 374 -21.59 14.16 -25.58
C LEU A 374 -22.10 12.73 -25.31
N ALA A 375 -23.13 12.28 -26.04
CA ALA A 375 -23.67 10.93 -25.93
C ALA A 375 -22.58 9.88 -26.21
N TYR A 376 -21.82 10.09 -27.29
CA TYR A 376 -20.70 9.23 -27.65
C TYR A 376 -19.61 9.21 -26.58
N LEU A 377 -19.23 10.37 -26.05
CA LEU A 377 -18.28 10.45 -24.94
C LEU A 377 -18.79 9.69 -23.71
N ALA A 378 -20.07 9.80 -23.37
CA ALA A 378 -20.64 9.05 -22.26
C ALA A 378 -20.57 7.54 -22.50
N ASP A 379 -20.89 7.06 -23.71
CA ASP A 379 -20.84 5.64 -24.06
C ASP A 379 -19.40 5.08 -24.10
N ILE A 380 -18.46 5.73 -24.79
CA ILE A 380 -17.09 5.20 -24.90
C ILE A 380 -16.36 5.20 -23.55
N PHE A 381 -16.55 6.23 -22.72
CA PHE A 381 -15.99 6.24 -21.37
C PHE A 381 -16.67 5.23 -20.45
N HIS A 382 -17.94 4.88 -20.69
CA HIS A 382 -18.58 3.77 -19.99
C HIS A 382 -17.88 2.45 -20.29
N HIS A 383 -17.65 2.14 -21.57
CA HIS A 383 -16.93 0.93 -22.02
C HIS A 383 -15.49 0.87 -21.48
N LEU A 384 -14.76 1.98 -21.51
CA LEU A 384 -13.41 2.07 -20.94
C LEU A 384 -13.41 1.87 -19.41
N ASN A 385 -14.37 2.47 -18.71
CA ASN A 385 -14.51 2.28 -17.27
C ASN A 385 -14.91 0.84 -16.91
N GLU A 386 -15.72 0.18 -17.74
CA GLU A 386 -16.04 -1.23 -17.57
C GLU A 386 -14.79 -2.10 -17.71
N LEU A 387 -13.98 -1.89 -18.74
CA LEU A 387 -12.69 -2.55 -18.92
C LEU A 387 -11.77 -2.34 -17.70
N ASN A 388 -11.63 -1.08 -17.26
CA ASN A 388 -10.83 -0.71 -16.10
C ASN A 388 -11.30 -1.49 -14.84
N THR A 389 -12.61 -1.49 -14.58
CA THR A 389 -13.22 -2.20 -13.44
C THR A 389 -12.99 -3.71 -13.53
N ARG A 390 -13.08 -4.30 -14.72
CA ARG A 390 -12.83 -5.74 -14.93
C ARG A 390 -11.38 -6.13 -14.64
N MET A 391 -10.41 -5.23 -14.78
CA MET A 391 -8.99 -5.47 -14.43
C MET A 391 -8.66 -5.14 -12.97
N GLN A 392 -9.61 -4.63 -12.19
CA GLN A 392 -9.45 -4.40 -10.76
C GLN A 392 -9.86 -5.63 -9.96
N GLY A 393 -9.21 -5.82 -8.81
CA GLY A 393 -9.55 -6.90 -7.89
C GLY A 393 -8.31 -7.61 -7.33
N ARG A 394 -8.57 -8.48 -6.36
CA ARG A 394 -7.56 -9.41 -5.86
C ARG A 394 -7.36 -10.56 -6.84
N ASN A 395 -6.19 -11.15 -6.84
CA ASN A 395 -5.79 -12.30 -7.68
C ASN A 395 -5.74 -12.00 -9.20
N GLU A 396 -5.88 -10.74 -9.59
CA GLU A 396 -5.65 -10.33 -10.98
C GLU A 396 -4.17 -10.55 -11.35
N ASN A 397 -3.92 -11.17 -12.50
CA ASN A 397 -2.56 -11.44 -12.98
C ASN A 397 -2.38 -10.99 -14.43
N LEU A 398 -1.15 -11.14 -14.93
CA LEU A 398 -0.79 -10.71 -16.27
C LEU A 398 -1.63 -11.39 -17.36
N LEU A 399 -1.91 -12.68 -17.21
CA LEU A 399 -2.66 -13.46 -18.19
C LEU A 399 -4.11 -12.97 -18.29
N THR A 400 -4.80 -12.88 -17.15
CA THR A 400 -6.21 -12.45 -17.10
C THR A 400 -6.40 -11.00 -17.55
N SER A 401 -5.46 -10.11 -17.21
CA SER A 401 -5.52 -8.71 -17.63
C SER A 401 -5.28 -8.56 -19.13
N THR A 402 -4.33 -9.32 -19.69
CA THR A 402 -4.10 -9.36 -21.15
C THR A 402 -5.34 -9.86 -21.89
N ASP A 403 -6.02 -10.89 -21.40
CA ASP A 403 -7.22 -11.44 -22.06
C ASP A 403 -8.35 -10.38 -22.10
N LYS A 404 -8.52 -9.63 -21.01
CA LYS A 404 -9.50 -8.52 -20.94
C LYS A 404 -9.17 -7.41 -21.92
N ILE A 405 -7.89 -7.01 -22.00
CA ILE A 405 -7.42 -6.00 -22.96
C ILE A 405 -7.64 -6.48 -24.41
N ASN A 406 -7.25 -7.71 -24.72
CA ASN A 406 -7.39 -8.26 -26.07
C ASN A 406 -8.85 -8.41 -26.48
N GLY A 407 -9.71 -8.89 -25.57
CA GLY A 407 -11.15 -8.94 -25.79
C GLY A 407 -11.74 -7.54 -26.07
N PHE A 408 -11.29 -6.51 -25.36
CA PHE A 408 -11.71 -5.14 -25.65
C PHE A 408 -11.18 -4.61 -26.98
N ARG A 409 -9.92 -4.93 -27.35
CA ARG A 409 -9.35 -4.57 -28.66
C ARG A 409 -10.16 -5.18 -29.81
N SER A 410 -10.54 -6.45 -29.69
CA SER A 410 -11.41 -7.11 -30.67
C SER A 410 -12.79 -6.45 -30.75
N LYS A 411 -13.36 -6.03 -29.61
CA LYS A 411 -14.61 -5.25 -29.60
C LYS A 411 -14.46 -3.91 -30.32
N VAL A 412 -13.40 -3.14 -30.04
CA VAL A 412 -13.15 -1.85 -30.71
C VAL A 412 -13.03 -2.01 -32.22
N GLN A 413 -12.34 -3.05 -32.68
CA GLN A 413 -12.22 -3.36 -34.11
C GLN A 413 -13.58 -3.72 -34.72
N LEU A 414 -14.37 -4.55 -34.04
CA LEU A 414 -15.73 -4.88 -34.47
C LEU A 414 -16.61 -3.62 -34.53
N TRP A 415 -16.59 -2.80 -33.49
CA TRP A 415 -17.36 -1.56 -33.42
C TRP A 415 -16.99 -0.59 -34.53
N GLN A 416 -15.71 -0.49 -34.90
CA GLN A 416 -15.29 0.32 -36.03
C GLN A 416 -15.97 -0.14 -37.33
N GLN A 417 -15.98 -1.45 -37.62
CA GLN A 417 -16.63 -1.99 -38.82
C GLN A 417 -18.14 -1.70 -38.83
N HIS A 418 -18.80 -1.83 -37.67
CA HIS A 418 -20.22 -1.54 -37.56
C HIS A 418 -20.53 -0.04 -37.71
N VAL A 419 -19.73 0.85 -37.11
CA VAL A 419 -19.88 2.31 -37.23
C VAL A 419 -19.69 2.75 -38.68
N GLU A 420 -18.72 2.18 -39.40
CA GLU A 420 -18.50 2.42 -40.83
C GLU A 420 -19.71 1.99 -41.68
N SER A 421 -20.46 0.98 -41.24
CA SER A 421 -21.74 0.58 -41.85
C SER A 421 -22.96 1.40 -41.39
N GLY A 422 -22.77 2.39 -40.51
CA GLY A 422 -23.85 3.21 -39.94
C GLY A 422 -24.58 2.60 -38.74
N ASN A 423 -24.11 1.46 -38.21
CA ASN A 423 -24.69 0.82 -37.04
C ASN A 423 -24.01 1.34 -35.75
N LEU A 424 -24.82 1.91 -34.84
CA LEU A 424 -24.40 2.50 -33.57
C LEU A 424 -24.89 1.74 -32.32
N GLU A 425 -25.36 0.49 -32.46
CA GLU A 425 -25.97 -0.30 -31.38
C GLU A 425 -25.08 -0.45 -30.13
N MET A 426 -23.76 -0.49 -30.31
CA MET A 426 -22.78 -0.55 -29.21
C MET A 426 -22.71 0.73 -28.37
N PHE A 427 -23.25 1.84 -28.87
CA PHE A 427 -23.28 3.16 -28.24
C PHE A 427 -24.74 3.60 -28.06
N PRO A 428 -25.46 3.07 -27.05
CA PRO A 428 -26.91 3.21 -26.94
C PRO A 428 -27.39 4.64 -26.68
N LEU A 429 -26.56 5.50 -26.08
CA LEU A 429 -26.90 6.92 -25.95
C LEU A 429 -26.74 7.63 -27.29
N THR A 430 -25.72 7.25 -28.04
CA THR A 430 -25.39 7.79 -29.37
C THR A 430 -26.37 7.34 -30.44
N ASP A 431 -26.86 6.10 -30.41
CA ASP A 431 -27.83 5.57 -31.38
C ASP A 431 -29.15 6.37 -31.41
N LYS A 432 -29.51 7.01 -30.28
CA LYS A 432 -30.66 7.92 -30.21
C LYS A 432 -30.52 9.17 -31.10
N TRP A 433 -29.30 9.47 -31.54
CA TRP A 433 -28.97 10.60 -32.40
C TRP A 433 -28.69 10.17 -33.84
N LYS A 434 -28.98 8.92 -34.21
CA LYS A 434 -28.70 8.42 -35.56
C LYS A 434 -29.41 9.20 -36.67
N ASP A 435 -30.49 9.90 -36.38
CA ASP A 435 -31.19 10.74 -37.37
C ASP A 435 -30.55 12.13 -37.52
N VAL A 436 -29.59 12.48 -36.65
CA VAL A 436 -28.87 13.76 -36.65
C VAL A 436 -27.47 13.55 -37.25
N ASN A 437 -27.31 13.91 -38.52
CA ASN A 437 -26.01 13.99 -39.21
C ASN A 437 -25.14 12.72 -39.05
N THR A 438 -25.77 11.55 -39.24
CA THR A 438 -25.22 10.21 -38.99
C THR A 438 -23.85 10.00 -39.63
N THR A 439 -23.67 10.45 -40.88
CA THR A 439 -22.45 10.23 -41.63
C THR A 439 -21.25 10.90 -40.96
N VAL A 440 -21.37 12.17 -40.60
CA VAL A 440 -20.29 12.93 -39.94
C VAL A 440 -19.98 12.36 -38.56
N LEU A 441 -21.02 11.97 -37.81
CA LEU A 441 -20.85 11.36 -36.50
C LEU A 441 -20.16 9.99 -36.59
N CYS A 442 -20.56 9.14 -37.54
CA CYS A 442 -19.94 7.84 -37.77
C CYS A 442 -18.47 7.98 -38.22
N GLU A 443 -18.15 8.91 -39.12
CA GLU A 443 -16.77 9.19 -39.52
C GLU A 443 -15.90 9.61 -38.33
N LEU A 444 -16.42 10.50 -37.47
CA LEU A 444 -15.74 10.94 -36.25
C LEU A 444 -15.48 9.77 -35.29
N ILE A 445 -16.50 8.94 -35.05
CA ILE A 445 -16.42 7.78 -34.15
C ILE A 445 -15.44 6.74 -34.71
N ALA A 446 -15.53 6.39 -35.99
CA ALA A 446 -14.63 5.43 -36.64
C ALA A 446 -13.16 5.89 -36.55
N LYS A 447 -12.90 7.18 -36.80
CA LYS A 447 -11.57 7.78 -36.64
C LYS A 447 -11.07 7.68 -35.20
N HIS A 448 -11.93 7.93 -34.21
CA HIS A 448 -11.57 7.79 -32.82
C HIS A 448 -11.24 6.34 -32.47
N LEU A 449 -12.10 5.39 -32.83
CA LEU A 449 -11.90 3.96 -32.55
C LEU A 449 -10.62 3.41 -33.17
N LYS A 450 -10.29 3.82 -34.39
CA LYS A 450 -9.01 3.50 -35.03
C LYS A 450 -7.83 4.04 -34.21
N THR A 451 -7.89 5.31 -33.82
CA THR A 451 -6.83 5.92 -33.00
C THR A 451 -6.70 5.21 -31.64
N LEU A 452 -7.83 4.84 -31.03
CA LEU A 452 -7.88 4.11 -29.78
C LEU A 452 -7.22 2.73 -29.92
N GLN A 453 -7.50 2.01 -31.02
CA GLN A 453 -6.89 0.71 -31.32
C GLN A 453 -5.37 0.82 -31.51
N GLU A 454 -4.89 1.84 -32.23
CA GLU A 454 -3.46 2.11 -32.42
C GLU A 454 -2.77 2.40 -31.08
N LYS A 455 -3.39 3.22 -30.23
CA LYS A 455 -2.88 3.54 -28.90
C LYS A 455 -2.90 2.34 -27.96
N MET A 456 -3.94 1.51 -27.99
CA MET A 456 -3.95 0.25 -27.25
C MET A 456 -2.81 -0.66 -27.70
N SER A 457 -2.57 -0.77 -29.01
CA SER A 457 -1.48 -1.58 -29.54
C SER A 457 -0.10 -1.04 -29.13
N PHE A 458 0.09 0.27 -29.18
CA PHE A 458 1.31 0.93 -28.72
C PHE A 458 1.54 0.70 -27.22
N TYR A 459 0.54 1.09 -26.41
CA TYR A 459 0.64 1.03 -24.97
C TYR A 459 0.72 -0.39 -24.47
N PHE A 460 0.13 -1.41 -25.11
CA PHE A 460 0.12 -2.82 -24.70
C PHE A 460 0.97 -3.75 -25.59
N SER A 461 1.88 -3.22 -26.40
CA SER A 461 2.75 -3.99 -27.31
C SER A 461 3.55 -5.10 -26.63
N SER A 462 3.97 -4.88 -25.39
CA SER A 462 4.72 -5.85 -24.57
C SER A 462 3.85 -6.91 -23.88
N ALA A 463 2.52 -6.86 -24.03
CA ALA A 463 1.59 -7.74 -23.32
C ALA A 463 1.24 -9.03 -24.08
N SER A 464 1.95 -9.39 -25.17
CA SER A 464 1.67 -10.67 -25.85
C SER A 464 2.06 -11.83 -24.92
N THR A 465 1.04 -12.57 -24.47
CA THR A 465 1.17 -13.72 -23.58
C THR A 465 0.89 -15.04 -24.29
N GLU A 466 0.87 -15.07 -25.62
CA GLU A 466 0.55 -16.29 -26.40
C GLU A 466 1.55 -17.42 -26.12
N CYS A 467 2.82 -17.08 -25.86
CA CYS A 467 3.83 -18.05 -25.43
C CYS A 467 3.61 -18.62 -24.01
N LEU A 468 2.62 -18.10 -23.29
CA LEU A 468 2.25 -18.51 -21.93
C LEU A 468 0.89 -19.22 -21.89
N ASP A 469 0.28 -19.51 -23.05
CA ASP A 469 -1.02 -20.18 -23.11
C ASP A 469 -1.00 -21.58 -22.49
N TRP A 470 0.16 -22.25 -22.48
CA TRP A 470 0.34 -23.50 -21.75
C TRP A 470 0.14 -23.35 -20.23
N VAL A 471 0.30 -22.15 -19.67
CA VAL A 471 -0.01 -21.89 -18.26
C VAL A 471 -1.52 -21.82 -18.04
N ARG A 472 -2.28 -21.32 -19.02
CA ARG A 472 -3.75 -21.21 -18.97
C ARG A 472 -4.44 -22.53 -19.22
N ASP A 473 -3.95 -23.29 -20.20
CA ASP A 473 -4.47 -24.61 -20.57
C ASP A 473 -3.29 -25.50 -20.95
N PRO A 474 -2.70 -26.21 -19.97
CA PRO A 474 -1.57 -27.11 -20.22
C PRO A 474 -1.97 -28.33 -21.06
N PHE A 475 -3.24 -28.71 -21.07
CA PHE A 475 -3.74 -29.93 -21.72
C PHE A 475 -4.12 -29.72 -23.19
N SER A 476 -4.22 -28.48 -23.66
CA SER A 476 -4.48 -28.18 -25.06
C SER A 476 -3.23 -28.42 -25.92
N SER A 477 -3.43 -29.15 -27.03
CA SER A 477 -2.42 -29.35 -28.07
C SER A 477 -2.18 -28.09 -28.92
N ALA A 478 -3.10 -27.11 -28.85
CA ALA A 478 -2.97 -25.83 -29.54
C ALA A 478 -2.10 -24.84 -28.75
N SER A 479 -1.90 -25.06 -27.45
CA SER A 479 -1.00 -24.25 -26.63
C SER A 479 0.44 -24.40 -27.15
N ALA A 480 1.02 -23.30 -27.62
CA ALA A 480 2.38 -23.29 -28.12
C ALA A 480 3.35 -23.73 -27.00
N VAL A 481 4.35 -24.54 -27.37
CA VAL A 481 5.50 -24.77 -26.47
C VAL A 481 6.14 -23.40 -26.23
N GLY A 482 6.32 -23.04 -24.96
CA GLY A 482 6.90 -21.75 -24.61
C GLY A 482 8.28 -21.59 -25.26
N LYS A 483 8.50 -20.47 -25.96
CA LYS A 483 9.75 -20.21 -26.71
C LYS A 483 11.01 -20.32 -25.83
N ASP A 484 10.86 -20.05 -24.53
CA ASP A 484 11.94 -20.05 -23.54
C ASP A 484 11.91 -21.29 -22.62
N MET A 485 11.28 -22.39 -23.04
CA MET A 485 11.23 -23.63 -22.24
C MET A 485 12.47 -24.50 -22.46
N THR A 486 13.04 -24.98 -21.36
CA THR A 486 14.12 -25.99 -21.38
C THR A 486 13.58 -27.35 -21.83
N LEU A 487 14.44 -28.26 -22.28
CA LEU A 487 14.02 -29.61 -22.68
C LEU A 487 13.24 -30.33 -21.58
N GLN A 488 13.72 -30.25 -20.33
CA GLN A 488 13.06 -30.88 -19.19
C GLN A 488 11.66 -30.33 -18.95
N GLU A 489 11.46 -29.01 -19.09
CA GLU A 489 10.13 -28.40 -18.97
C GLU A 489 9.20 -28.84 -20.12
N GLN A 490 9.75 -29.07 -21.32
CA GLN A 490 8.97 -29.57 -22.47
C GLN A 490 8.57 -31.04 -22.29
N GLU A 491 9.45 -31.86 -21.73
CA GLU A 491 9.18 -33.26 -21.37
C GLU A 491 8.08 -33.33 -20.30
N GLU A 492 8.21 -32.58 -19.21
CA GLU A 492 7.19 -32.49 -18.16
C GLU A 492 5.83 -32.01 -18.71
N LEU A 493 5.82 -31.01 -19.61
CA LEU A 493 4.58 -30.54 -20.25
C LEU A 493 3.96 -31.62 -21.14
N THR A 494 4.78 -32.41 -21.82
CA THR A 494 4.31 -33.50 -22.69
C THR A 494 3.68 -34.63 -21.87
N GLU A 495 4.28 -34.97 -20.74
CA GLU A 495 3.73 -35.95 -19.80
C GLU A 495 2.44 -35.45 -19.14
N LEU A 496 2.44 -34.22 -18.62
CA LEU A 496 1.27 -33.59 -17.99
C LEU A 496 0.07 -33.60 -18.96
N ARG A 497 0.28 -33.31 -20.25
CA ARG A 497 -0.78 -33.34 -21.27
C ARG A 497 -1.50 -34.69 -21.38
N GLN A 498 -0.81 -35.78 -21.10
CA GLN A 498 -1.37 -37.13 -21.16
C GLN A 498 -1.99 -37.57 -19.82
N ASP A 499 -1.79 -36.80 -18.74
CA ASP A 499 -2.32 -37.12 -17.42
C ASP A 499 -3.82 -36.79 -17.32
N ARG A 500 -4.64 -37.84 -17.36
CA ARG A 500 -6.11 -37.71 -17.25
C ARG A 500 -6.57 -37.34 -15.84
N GLY A 501 -5.83 -37.74 -14.80
CA GLY A 501 -6.19 -37.44 -13.41
C GLY A 501 -6.02 -35.96 -13.10
N LEU A 502 -4.86 -35.41 -13.46
CA LEU A 502 -4.60 -33.97 -13.33
C LEU A 502 -5.49 -33.14 -14.25
N LYS A 503 -5.88 -33.65 -15.43
CA LYS A 503 -6.86 -32.96 -16.28
C LYS A 503 -8.24 -32.83 -15.65
N LEU A 504 -8.70 -33.85 -14.93
CA LEU A 504 -9.96 -33.79 -14.19
C LEU A 504 -9.84 -32.80 -13.03
N ASN A 505 -8.76 -32.87 -12.24
CA ASN A 505 -8.53 -31.94 -11.14
C ASN A 505 -8.38 -30.48 -11.61
N PHE A 506 -7.79 -30.25 -12.77
CA PHE A 506 -7.63 -28.92 -13.37
C PHE A 506 -8.97 -28.21 -13.59
N ALA A 507 -10.02 -28.96 -13.95
CA ALA A 507 -11.35 -28.38 -14.17
C ALA A 507 -12.00 -27.86 -12.88
N ASP A 508 -11.61 -28.41 -11.72
CA ASP A 508 -12.22 -28.13 -10.42
C ASP A 508 -11.40 -27.18 -9.54
N LEU A 509 -10.16 -26.85 -9.93
CA LEU A 509 -9.24 -26.03 -9.14
C LEU A 509 -9.01 -24.64 -9.74
N PRO A 510 -8.82 -23.61 -8.89
CA PRO A 510 -8.22 -22.35 -9.33
C PRO A 510 -6.86 -22.58 -9.98
N LEU A 511 -6.53 -21.75 -10.96
CA LEU A 511 -5.33 -21.92 -11.79
C LEU A 511 -4.03 -21.97 -10.97
N ASP A 512 -3.89 -21.09 -9.99
CA ASP A 512 -2.73 -21.04 -9.11
C ASP A 512 -2.66 -22.27 -8.19
N SER A 513 -3.78 -22.69 -7.60
CA SER A 513 -3.86 -23.90 -6.77
C SER A 513 -3.54 -25.17 -7.56
N PHE A 514 -3.96 -25.27 -8.82
CA PHE A 514 -3.59 -26.38 -9.70
C PHE A 514 -2.07 -26.44 -9.88
N TRP A 515 -1.45 -25.33 -10.29
CA TRP A 515 -0.01 -25.32 -10.53
C TRP A 515 0.79 -25.58 -9.24
N LEU A 516 0.32 -25.08 -8.09
CA LEU A 516 0.94 -25.38 -6.79
C LEU A 516 0.84 -26.86 -6.40
N ALA A 517 -0.28 -27.52 -6.72
CA ALA A 517 -0.42 -28.95 -6.52
C ALA A 517 0.49 -29.76 -7.46
N ALA A 518 0.60 -29.32 -8.72
CA ALA A 518 1.41 -29.97 -9.76
C ALA A 518 2.91 -29.96 -9.46
N VAL A 519 3.41 -29.08 -8.57
CA VAL A 519 4.84 -29.04 -8.16
C VAL A 519 5.35 -30.39 -7.67
N LYS A 520 4.49 -31.22 -7.08
CA LYS A 520 4.89 -32.54 -6.56
C LYS A 520 5.29 -33.53 -7.65
N GLU A 521 4.68 -33.42 -8.82
CA GLU A 521 4.83 -34.37 -9.94
C GLU A 521 5.64 -33.76 -11.09
N PHE A 522 5.44 -32.46 -11.36
CA PHE A 522 6.06 -31.70 -12.46
C PHE A 522 6.74 -30.42 -11.93
N PRO A 523 7.79 -30.54 -11.10
CA PRO A 523 8.36 -29.42 -10.36
C PRO A 523 8.94 -28.32 -11.25
N MET A 524 9.57 -28.64 -12.38
CA MET A 524 10.23 -27.63 -13.21
C MET A 524 9.19 -26.79 -13.95
N LEU A 525 8.23 -27.47 -14.58
CA LEU A 525 7.12 -26.87 -15.31
C LEU A 525 6.21 -26.05 -14.37
N ALA A 526 5.82 -26.65 -13.25
CA ALA A 526 4.93 -25.99 -12.29
C ALA A 526 5.56 -24.74 -11.69
N ASN A 527 6.85 -24.78 -11.33
CA ASN A 527 7.54 -23.59 -10.83
C ASN A 527 7.59 -22.48 -11.88
N LYS A 528 7.81 -22.80 -13.16
CA LYS A 528 7.76 -21.81 -14.25
C LYS A 528 6.36 -21.20 -14.41
N ALA A 529 5.31 -22.01 -14.29
CA ALA A 529 3.93 -21.53 -14.30
C ALA A 529 3.63 -20.60 -13.11
N ILE A 530 4.03 -20.99 -11.89
CA ILE A 530 3.87 -20.17 -10.68
C ILE A 530 4.60 -18.83 -10.83
N LEU A 531 5.84 -18.82 -11.35
CA LEU A 531 6.60 -17.61 -11.61
C LEU A 531 5.94 -16.70 -12.66
N THR A 532 5.11 -17.28 -13.54
CA THR A 532 4.30 -16.54 -14.53
C THR A 532 3.04 -15.93 -13.91
N LEU A 533 2.46 -16.56 -12.88
CA LEU A 533 1.26 -16.12 -12.18
C LEU A 533 1.55 -15.14 -11.02
N LEU A 534 2.77 -15.19 -10.47
CA LEU A 534 3.19 -14.35 -9.34
C LEU A 534 3.20 -12.83 -9.63
N PRO A 535 3.51 -12.33 -10.83
CA PRO A 535 3.53 -10.90 -11.10
C PRO A 535 2.18 -10.20 -11.00
N PHE A 536 2.20 -9.00 -10.43
CA PHE A 536 1.06 -8.08 -10.47
C PHE A 536 0.92 -7.46 -11.87
N SER A 537 -0.31 -7.41 -12.39
CA SER A 537 -0.64 -6.68 -13.63
C SER A 537 -1.04 -5.22 -13.38
N THR A 538 -1.52 -4.90 -12.18
CA THR A 538 -2.03 -3.57 -11.82
C THR A 538 -1.50 -3.07 -10.48
N THR A 539 -1.62 -1.77 -10.24
CA THR A 539 -1.38 -1.13 -8.94
C THR A 539 -2.64 -1.01 -8.08
N TYR A 540 -3.68 -1.82 -8.36
CA TYR A 540 -4.98 -1.76 -7.70
C TYR A 540 -4.89 -1.84 -6.16
N LEU A 541 -4.09 -2.77 -5.62
CA LEU A 541 -3.94 -2.89 -4.17
C LEU A 541 -3.34 -1.63 -3.52
N CYS A 542 -2.51 -0.87 -4.25
CA CYS A 542 -1.96 0.38 -3.77
C CYS A 542 -3.04 1.46 -3.72
N GLU A 543 -3.88 1.54 -4.74
CA GLU A 543 -5.04 2.46 -4.77
C GLU A 543 -6.00 2.17 -3.61
N VAL A 544 -6.31 0.89 -3.35
CA VAL A 544 -7.12 0.46 -2.18
C VAL A 544 -6.45 0.85 -0.86
N SER A 545 -5.13 0.70 -0.79
CA SER A 545 -4.37 1.02 0.41
C SER A 545 -4.28 2.54 0.64
N PHE A 546 -4.11 3.35 -0.39
CA PHE A 546 -4.15 4.82 -0.32
C PHE A 546 -5.54 5.35 0.03
N SER A 547 -6.60 4.73 -0.48
CA SER A 547 -7.98 5.04 -0.05
C SER A 547 -8.15 4.77 1.44
N SER A 548 -7.58 3.66 1.93
CA SER A 548 -7.58 3.33 3.36
C SER A 548 -6.74 4.30 4.18
N LEU A 549 -5.58 4.71 3.68
CA LEU A 549 -4.74 5.75 4.28
C LEU A 549 -5.50 7.06 4.43
N THR A 550 -6.24 7.47 3.40
CA THR A 550 -7.04 8.70 3.40
C THR A 550 -8.17 8.64 4.44
N ALA A 551 -8.87 7.51 4.54
CA ALA A 551 -9.87 7.29 5.58
C ALA A 551 -9.24 7.33 6.99
N VAL A 552 -8.08 6.69 7.13
CA VAL A 552 -7.31 6.63 8.38
C VAL A 552 -6.77 8.00 8.78
N LYS A 553 -6.34 8.86 7.85
CA LYS A 553 -5.80 10.20 8.13
C LYS A 553 -6.84 11.31 8.24
N SER A 554 -8.13 11.04 8.02
CA SER A 554 -9.20 12.06 8.04
C SER A 554 -9.11 13.04 9.24
N LYS A 555 -9.60 14.28 9.09
CA LYS A 555 -9.42 15.43 10.01
C LYS A 555 -9.58 15.15 11.53
N ASN A 556 -10.30 14.09 11.91
CA ASN A 556 -10.46 13.67 13.30
C ASN A 556 -9.23 12.93 13.89
N ARG A 557 -8.19 12.66 13.10
CA ARG A 557 -7.08 11.73 13.41
C ARG A 557 -5.67 12.32 13.21
N GLU A 558 -5.51 13.64 13.12
CA GLU A 558 -4.22 14.33 12.88
C GLU A 558 -3.10 14.00 13.90
N ARG A 559 -3.44 13.39 15.06
CA ARG A 559 -2.48 12.96 16.08
C ARG A 559 -1.92 11.55 15.90
N LEU A 560 -2.38 10.76 14.90
CA LEU A 560 -1.82 9.43 14.63
C LEU A 560 -0.39 9.57 14.08
N ARG A 561 0.59 9.38 14.96
CA ARG A 561 2.02 9.37 14.61
C ARG A 561 2.45 8.09 13.87
N ALA A 562 1.63 7.04 13.92
CA ALA A 562 1.95 5.68 13.48
C ALA A 562 0.79 5.14 12.62
N VAL A 563 0.78 5.50 11.34
CA VAL A 563 -0.35 5.22 10.41
C VAL A 563 -0.17 3.87 9.70
N GLU A 564 1.08 3.42 9.58
CA GLU A 564 1.43 2.15 8.97
C GLU A 564 0.87 0.96 9.76
N GLU A 565 0.85 1.07 11.08
CA GLU A 565 0.41 0.03 12.01
C GLU A 565 -1.11 -0.20 11.89
N ASP A 566 -1.90 0.88 11.89
CA ASP A 566 -3.34 0.83 11.58
C ASP A 566 -3.58 0.22 10.19
N LEU A 567 -2.81 0.65 9.17
CA LEU A 567 -2.95 0.12 7.81
C LEU A 567 -2.62 -1.36 7.73
N ARG A 568 -1.57 -1.82 8.41
CA ARG A 568 -1.17 -3.23 8.40
C ARG A 568 -2.25 -4.11 9.01
N VAL A 569 -2.79 -3.75 10.17
CA VAL A 569 -3.90 -4.49 10.80
C VAL A 569 -5.17 -4.45 9.94
N CYS A 570 -5.42 -3.34 9.23
CA CYS A 570 -6.60 -3.18 8.38
C CYS A 570 -6.51 -3.93 7.04
N LEU A 571 -5.33 -3.98 6.41
CA LEU A 571 -5.16 -4.40 5.01
C LEU A 571 -4.56 -5.79 4.85
N SER A 572 -3.86 -6.28 5.88
CA SER A 572 -3.24 -7.61 5.85
C SER A 572 -4.31 -8.70 5.69
N SER A 573 -4.06 -9.64 4.76
CA SER A 573 -4.83 -10.88 4.64
C SER A 573 -4.43 -11.90 5.70
N ILE A 574 -3.23 -11.76 6.27
CA ILE A 574 -2.73 -12.57 7.38
C ILE A 574 -3.13 -11.91 8.72
N PRO A 575 -3.89 -12.60 9.59
CA PRO A 575 -4.31 -12.06 10.88
C PRO A 575 -3.19 -12.16 11.93
N ALA A 576 -3.24 -11.28 12.92
CA ALA A 576 -2.36 -11.37 14.08
C ALA A 576 -2.69 -12.59 14.96
N ARG A 577 -1.67 -13.21 15.56
CA ARG A 577 -1.80 -14.29 16.54
C ARG A 577 -2.15 -13.72 17.91
N ILE A 578 -3.38 -13.22 18.06
CA ILE A 578 -3.86 -12.59 19.29
C ILE A 578 -3.65 -13.49 20.52
N SER A 579 -3.89 -14.80 20.40
CA SER A 579 -3.67 -15.74 21.50
C SER A 579 -2.21 -15.76 21.95
N ALA A 580 -1.25 -15.78 21.01
CA ALA A 580 0.18 -15.75 21.34
C ALA A 580 0.62 -14.42 21.96
N LEU A 581 0.08 -13.30 21.46
CA LEU A 581 0.27 -11.97 22.02
C LEU A 581 -0.27 -11.84 23.45
N CYS A 582 -1.38 -12.51 23.75
CA CYS A 582 -1.92 -12.57 25.11
C CYS A 582 -1.01 -13.41 26.03
N SER A 583 -0.56 -14.59 25.58
CA SER A 583 0.27 -15.49 26.37
C SER A 583 1.63 -14.90 26.73
N SER A 584 2.28 -14.15 25.83
CA SER A 584 3.59 -13.52 26.08
C SER A 584 3.55 -12.47 27.20
N LYS A 585 2.37 -11.90 27.47
CA LYS A 585 2.16 -10.88 28.52
C LYS A 585 1.86 -11.46 29.88
N GLN A 586 1.59 -12.75 29.97
CA GLN A 586 1.25 -13.39 31.22
C GLN A 586 2.48 -13.70 32.09
N ALA A 587 3.70 -13.61 31.53
CA ALA A 587 5.01 -13.87 32.15
C ALA A 587 5.01 -15.02 33.20
N GLN A 588 5.58 -16.14 32.76
CA GLN A 588 6.01 -17.32 33.52
C GLN A 588 5.83 -17.22 35.03
N GLY A 589 4.96 -18.09 35.57
CA GLY A 589 4.90 -18.36 37.00
C GLY A 589 6.32 -18.64 37.49
N SER A 590 6.78 -17.83 38.44
CA SER A 590 7.99 -18.11 39.20
C SER A 590 7.77 -19.48 39.84
N HIS A 591 8.60 -20.45 39.45
CA HIS A 591 8.79 -21.67 40.26
C HIS A 591 9.57 -21.31 41.53
#